data_AF-G5A699-F1
#
_entry.id   AF-G5A699-F1
#
_cell.length_a   1.000
_cell.length_b   1.000
_cell.length_c   1.000
_cell.angle_alpha   90.00
_cell.angle_beta   90.00
_cell.angle_gamma   90.00
#
_symmetry.space_group_name_H-M   'P 1'
#
loop_
_entity.id
_entity.type
_entity.pdbx_description
1 polymer ?
#
loop_
_entity_poly.entity_id
_entity_poly.type
_entity_poly.pdbx_seq_one_letter_code
_entity_poly.pdbx_strand_id
1 'polypeptide(L)'
;FVFVGSPGTGKSSIVALICFYVAIKEKVSVVWHRYHETGDEVLVTCLFDQGKYYEWFDRYGVIYESFCYPGIGIGYERCWFCIDGTDQGGIARRRWTNTFTLLATSRKFVTKGEGGGKQEVRTGGETT
;
A
#
# COMPACT_ATOMS: atom_id res chain seq x y z
N PHE A 1 -11.92 -0.56 1.36
CA PHE A 1 -11.65 -2.00 1.05
C PHE A 1 -10.37 -2.47 1.73
N VAL A 2 -10.28 -3.76 2.13
CA VAL A 2 -9.05 -4.36 2.67
C VAL A 2 -8.68 -5.59 1.85
N PHE A 3 -7.52 -5.58 1.19
CA PHE A 3 -7.02 -6.73 0.43
C PHE A 3 -5.99 -7.51 1.26
N VAL A 4 -6.31 -8.75 1.60
CA VAL A 4 -5.43 -9.62 2.40
C VAL A 4 -5.03 -10.83 1.56
N GLY A 5 -3.76 -11.21 1.64
CA GLY A 5 -3.24 -12.31 0.83
C GLY A 5 -1.74 -12.50 0.98
N SER A 6 -1.23 -13.64 0.52
CA SER A 6 0.20 -13.95 0.53
C SER A 6 1.00 -12.98 -0.36
N PRO A 7 2.29 -12.77 -0.10
CA PRO A 7 3.16 -12.07 -1.06
C PRO A 7 3.02 -12.64 -2.48
N GLY A 8 3.06 -11.79 -3.50
CA GLY A 8 2.93 -12.20 -4.90
C GLY A 8 1.50 -12.39 -5.43
N THR A 9 0.45 -12.31 -4.60
CA THR A 9 -0.95 -12.53 -5.04
C THR A 9 -1.60 -11.32 -5.75
N GLY A 10 -0.82 -10.33 -6.21
CA GLY A 10 -1.33 -9.19 -6.98
C GLY A 10 -2.10 -8.11 -6.20
N LYS A 11 -2.12 -8.13 -4.86
CA LYS A 11 -2.87 -7.16 -4.03
C LYS A 11 -2.48 -5.71 -4.31
N SER A 12 -1.17 -5.44 -4.31
CA SER A 12 -0.63 -4.11 -4.60
C SER A 12 -1.06 -3.62 -5.99
N SER A 13 -1.08 -4.53 -6.98
CA SER A 13 -1.57 -4.22 -8.32
C SER A 13 -3.07 -3.89 -8.34
N ILE A 14 -3.90 -4.64 -7.60
CA ILE A 14 -5.34 -4.35 -7.46
C ILE A 14 -5.55 -3.00 -6.79
N VAL A 15 -4.81 -2.70 -5.71
CA VAL A 15 -4.88 -1.42 -5.03
C VAL A 15 -4.51 -0.29 -5.99
N ALA A 16 -3.38 -0.41 -6.70
CA ALA A 16 -2.97 0.58 -7.70
C ALA A 16 -4.07 0.80 -8.75
N LEU A 17 -4.64 -0.27 -9.32
CA LEU A 17 -5.73 -0.19 -10.30
C LEU A 17 -6.97 0.54 -9.76
N ILE A 18 -7.34 0.31 -8.50
CA ILE A 18 -8.42 1.06 -7.85
C ILE A 18 -8.08 2.54 -7.75
N CYS A 19 -6.84 2.88 -7.38
CA CYS A 19 -6.44 4.29 -7.27
C CYS A 19 -6.50 4.97 -8.64
N PHE A 20 -6.00 4.33 -9.70
CA PHE A 20 -6.11 4.82 -11.08
C PHE A 20 -7.57 4.99 -11.52
N TYR A 21 -8.40 3.97 -11.30
CA TYR A 21 -9.81 3.99 -11.69
C TYR A 21 -10.55 5.15 -11.04
N VAL A 22 -10.40 5.31 -9.71
CA VAL A 22 -11.06 6.37 -8.95
C VAL A 22 -10.56 7.74 -9.39
N ALA A 23 -9.24 7.93 -9.55
CA ALA A 23 -8.69 9.21 -10.00
C ALA A 23 -9.23 9.64 -11.37
N ILE A 24 -9.37 8.69 -12.29
CA ILE A 24 -9.85 8.95 -13.66
C ILE A 24 -11.37 9.17 -13.68
N LYS A 25 -12.13 8.28 -13.04
CA LYS A 25 -13.61 8.28 -13.13
C LYS A 25 -14.24 9.36 -12.27
N GLU A 26 -13.78 9.50 -11.04
CA GLU A 26 -14.33 10.45 -10.07
C GLU A 26 -13.64 11.82 -10.16
N LYS A 27 -12.56 11.94 -10.93
CA LYS A 27 -11.77 13.18 -11.08
C LYS A 27 -11.28 13.74 -9.74
N VAL A 28 -10.99 12.86 -8.79
CA VAL A 28 -10.44 13.21 -7.47
C VAL A 28 -8.94 12.92 -7.41
N SER A 29 -8.22 13.65 -6.57
CA SER A 29 -6.80 13.39 -6.32
C SER A 29 -6.66 12.11 -5.50
N VAL A 30 -5.90 11.12 -5.98
CA VAL A 30 -5.71 9.84 -5.28
C VAL A 30 -4.25 9.57 -5.03
N VAL A 31 -3.95 9.19 -3.80
CA VAL A 31 -2.61 8.87 -3.31
C VAL A 31 -2.51 7.38 -3.10
N TRP A 32 -1.52 6.76 -3.72
CA TRP A 32 -1.12 5.41 -3.40
C TRP A 32 0.19 5.45 -2.64
N HIS A 33 0.09 5.19 -1.33
CA HIS A 33 1.25 5.15 -0.44
C HIS A 33 1.57 3.71 -0.11
N ARG A 34 2.82 3.29 -0.35
CA ARG A 34 3.32 2.02 0.16
C ARG A 34 3.91 2.24 1.54
N TYR A 35 3.46 1.43 2.48
CA TYR A 35 3.86 1.42 3.87
C TYR A 35 4.59 0.12 4.20
N HIS A 36 5.69 0.24 4.96
CA HIS A 36 6.39 -0.91 5.54
C HIS A 36 6.72 -0.61 7.00
N GLU A 37 6.41 -1.55 7.90
CA GLU A 37 6.48 -1.30 9.34
C GLU A 37 7.92 -1.18 9.87
N THR A 38 8.89 -1.86 9.25
CA THR A 38 10.28 -1.84 9.72
C THR A 38 11.13 -0.71 9.13
N GLY A 39 10.63 0.03 8.13
CA GLY A 39 11.37 1.14 7.50
C GLY A 39 12.61 0.74 6.68
N ASP A 40 12.90 -0.56 6.54
CA ASP A 40 14.10 -1.06 5.84
C ASP A 40 13.98 -1.01 4.30
N GLU A 41 12.80 -0.68 3.78
CA GLU A 41 12.55 -0.59 2.35
C GLU A 41 12.40 0.88 1.94
N VAL A 42 13.00 1.24 0.80
CA VAL A 42 12.73 2.52 0.15
C VAL A 42 11.31 2.46 -0.40
N LEU A 43 10.42 3.25 0.20
CA LEU A 43 9.02 3.30 -0.16
C LEU A 43 8.80 4.33 -1.25
N VAL A 44 7.83 4.07 -2.11
CA VAL A 44 7.41 4.97 -3.18
C VAL A 44 5.97 5.38 -2.91
N THR A 45 5.72 6.69 -2.94
CA THR A 45 4.38 7.24 -2.99
C THR A 45 4.09 7.76 -4.38
N CYS A 46 2.87 7.45 -4.83
CA CYS A 46 2.33 7.89 -6.09
C CYS A 46 1.13 8.80 -5.84
N LEU A 47 0.99 9.87 -6.61
CA LEU A 47 -0.19 10.74 -6.62
C LEU A 47 -0.72 10.86 -8.04
N PHE A 48 -2.02 10.66 -8.16
CA PHE A 48 -2.81 10.94 -9.36
C PHE A 48 -3.62 12.19 -9.11
N ASP A 49 -3.35 13.25 -9.85
CA ASP A 49 -4.07 14.51 -9.72
C ASP A 49 -4.31 15.15 -11.08
N GLN A 50 -5.57 15.47 -11.39
CA GLN A 50 -5.95 16.18 -12.62
C GLN A 50 -5.36 15.57 -13.91
N GLY A 51 -5.30 14.25 -13.99
CA GLY A 51 -4.76 13.52 -15.14
C GLY A 51 -3.22 13.47 -15.19
N LYS A 52 -2.53 13.95 -14.16
CA LYS A 52 -1.07 13.86 -14.00
C LYS A 52 -0.72 12.77 -12.99
N TYR A 53 0.44 12.16 -13.20
CA TYR A 53 1.04 11.17 -12.33
C TYR A 53 2.32 11.74 -11.73
N TYR A 54 2.42 11.65 -10.41
CA TYR A 54 3.57 12.07 -9.62
C TYR A 54 4.07 10.89 -8.81
N GLU A 55 5.38 10.75 -8.69
CA GLU A 55 6.03 9.67 -7.96
C GLU A 55 7.24 10.21 -7.21
N TRP A 56 7.40 9.82 -5.95
CA TRP A 56 8.57 10.18 -5.16
C TRP A 56 8.91 9.11 -4.11
N PHE A 57 10.17 9.10 -3.69
CA PHE A 57 10.66 8.21 -2.64
C PHE A 57 10.32 8.78 -1.25
N ASP A 58 9.77 7.93 -0.40
CA ASP A 58 9.53 8.23 1.00
C ASP A 58 10.69 7.72 1.86
N ARG A 59 11.59 8.64 2.20
CA ARG A 59 12.77 8.32 3.03
C ARG A 59 12.44 7.88 4.45
N TYR A 60 11.28 8.25 4.97
CA TYR A 60 10.89 7.99 6.35
C TYR A 60 9.65 7.11 6.46
N GLY A 61 9.00 6.76 5.34
CA GLY A 61 7.76 5.98 5.34
C GLY A 61 6.59 6.66 6.07
N VAL A 62 6.70 7.97 6.32
CA VAL A 62 5.66 8.77 6.99
C VAL A 62 4.89 9.57 5.93
N ILE A 63 3.66 9.15 5.66
CA ILE A 63 2.73 9.74 4.68
C ILE A 63 2.67 11.28 4.75
N TYR A 64 2.74 11.85 5.94
CA TYR A 64 2.61 13.29 6.11
C TYR A 64 3.83 14.05 5.56
N GLU A 65 5.03 13.56 5.83
CA GLU A 65 6.27 14.18 5.36
C GLU A 65 6.38 14.13 3.84
N SER A 66 5.82 13.08 3.23
CA SER A 66 5.67 12.91 1.77
C SER A 66 4.95 14.09 1.11
N PHE A 67 3.89 14.62 1.74
CA PHE A 67 3.12 15.76 1.23
C PHE A 67 3.69 17.11 1.64
N CYS A 68 4.50 17.15 2.71
CA CYS A 68 5.25 18.35 3.09
C CYS A 68 6.42 18.65 2.14
N TYR A 69 6.68 17.80 1.14
CA TYR A 69 7.73 18.07 0.16
C TYR A 69 7.38 19.33 -0.64
N PRO A 70 8.22 20.38 -0.59
CA PRO A 70 7.93 21.65 -1.23
C PRO A 70 7.84 21.45 -2.75
N GLY A 71 6.68 21.77 -3.33
CA GLY A 71 6.49 21.80 -4.79
C GLY A 71 5.26 21.08 -5.33
N ILE A 72 4.60 20.23 -4.54
CA ILE A 72 3.39 19.53 -5.02
C ILE A 72 2.16 20.47 -4.99
N GLY A 73 2.09 21.39 -4.01
CA GLY A 73 1.02 22.41 -3.93
C GLY A 73 -0.39 21.83 -3.74
N ILE A 74 -0.50 20.53 -3.49
CA ILE A 74 -1.74 19.80 -3.29
C ILE A 74 -1.85 19.48 -1.81
N GLY A 75 -2.89 20.00 -1.18
CA GLY A 75 -3.21 19.67 0.21
C GLY A 75 -3.67 18.23 0.33
N TYR A 76 -3.09 17.49 1.29
CA TYR A 76 -3.43 16.09 1.55
C TYR A 76 -4.91 15.93 1.95
N GLU A 77 -5.53 16.97 2.50
CA GLU A 77 -6.94 16.99 2.91
C GLU A 77 -7.93 16.84 1.74
N ARG A 78 -7.48 17.12 0.52
CA ARG A 78 -8.28 16.96 -0.71
C ARG A 78 -8.08 15.60 -1.37
N CYS A 79 -7.10 14.84 -0.89
CA CYS A 79 -6.70 13.58 -1.48
C CYS A 79 -7.40 12.39 -0.83
N TRP A 80 -7.66 11.38 -1.64
CA TRP A 80 -8.14 10.08 -1.19
C TRP A 80 -6.98 9.08 -1.18
N PHE A 81 -6.89 8.24 -0.17
CA PHE A 81 -5.68 7.44 0.09
C PHE A 81 -5.93 5.95 -0.06
N CYS A 82 -5.05 5.32 -0.81
CA CYS A 82 -4.82 3.89 -0.84
C CYS A 82 -3.53 3.59 -0.06
N ILE A 83 -3.59 2.84 1.03
CA ILE A 83 -2.42 2.50 1.85
C ILE A 83 -2.05 1.03 1.68
N ASP A 84 -1.00 0.73 0.93
CA ASP A 84 -0.52 -0.63 0.73
C ASP A 84 0.49 -1.03 1.81
N GLY A 85 0.34 -2.21 2.42
CA GLY A 85 1.25 -2.74 3.43
C GLY A 85 0.77 -2.62 4.88
N THR A 86 -0.46 -2.20 5.12
CA THR A 86 -1.07 -2.19 6.47
C THR A 86 -2.56 -2.55 6.45
N ASP A 87 -3.20 -2.60 7.60
CA ASP A 87 -4.66 -2.77 7.72
C ASP A 87 -5.29 -1.61 8.49
N GLN A 88 -6.61 -1.65 8.62
CA GLN A 88 -7.36 -0.64 9.39
C GLN A 88 -6.90 -0.52 10.85
N GLY A 89 -6.45 -1.60 11.48
CA GLY A 89 -5.90 -1.55 12.84
C GLY A 89 -4.54 -0.85 12.90
N GLY A 90 -3.68 -1.06 11.90
CA GLY A 90 -2.43 -0.34 11.71
C GLY A 90 -2.65 1.16 11.45
N ILE A 91 -3.64 1.49 10.64
CA ILE A 91 -4.06 2.87 10.33
C ILE A 91 -4.62 3.55 11.60
N ALA A 92 -5.52 2.88 12.33
CA ALA A 92 -6.13 3.40 13.55
C ALA A 92 -5.08 3.64 14.66
N ARG A 93 -4.15 2.71 14.86
CA ARG A 93 -3.04 2.87 15.83
C ARG A 93 -2.18 4.10 15.53
N ARG A 94 -2.02 4.45 14.26
CA ARG A 94 -1.27 5.63 13.79
C ARG A 94 -2.14 6.89 13.69
N ARG A 95 -3.43 6.80 14.05
CA ARG A 95 -4.43 7.89 14.01
C ARG A 95 -4.63 8.49 12.60
N TRP A 96 -4.25 7.75 11.57
CA TRP A 96 -4.35 8.19 10.18
C TRP A 96 -5.78 8.34 9.68
N THR A 97 -6.73 7.65 10.29
CA THR A 97 -8.17 7.80 10.00
C THR A 97 -8.69 9.22 10.21
N ASN A 98 -8.01 10.02 11.03
CA ASN A 98 -8.41 11.41 11.31
C ASN A 98 -7.69 12.40 10.39
N THR A 99 -6.75 11.93 9.57
CA THR A 99 -5.87 12.78 8.75
C THR A 99 -6.34 12.81 7.30
N PHE A 100 -6.88 11.71 6.78
CA PHE A 100 -7.23 11.62 5.37
C PHE A 100 -8.40 10.65 5.10
N THR A 101 -8.99 10.79 3.91
CA THR A 101 -10.03 9.89 3.42
C THR A 101 -9.40 8.59 2.92
N LEU A 102 -9.68 7.46 3.57
CA LEU A 102 -9.15 6.14 3.20
C LEU A 102 -10.07 5.40 2.20
N LEU A 103 -9.55 5.06 1.02
CA LEU A 103 -10.24 4.24 0.01
C LEU A 103 -10.00 2.74 0.21
N ALA A 104 -8.73 2.37 0.27
CA ALA A 104 -8.32 0.98 0.23
C ALA A 104 -7.04 0.79 1.03
N THR A 105 -6.86 -0.43 1.54
CA THR A 105 -5.61 -0.83 2.15
C THR A 105 -5.32 -2.30 1.86
N SER A 106 -4.06 -2.72 1.94
CA SER A 106 -3.66 -4.10 1.71
C SER A 106 -2.64 -4.57 2.72
N ARG A 107 -2.73 -5.83 3.15
CA ARG A 107 -1.73 -6.44 4.03
C ARG A 107 -1.40 -7.87 3.65
N LYS A 108 -0.26 -8.34 4.14
CA LYS A 108 0.10 -9.76 4.16
C LYS A 108 -0.78 -10.50 5.18
N PHE A 109 -0.91 -11.82 5.04
CA PHE A 109 -1.47 -12.64 6.12
C PHE A 109 -0.62 -12.53 7.38
N VAL A 110 -1.27 -12.49 8.53
CA VAL A 110 -0.60 -12.71 9.81
C VAL A 110 -0.65 -14.21 10.07
N THR A 111 0.46 -14.91 9.86
CA THR A 111 0.59 -16.28 10.36
C THR A 111 0.74 -16.22 11.88
N LYS A 112 -0.37 -16.36 12.62
CA LYS A 112 -0.28 -16.77 14.02
C LYS A 112 0.22 -18.20 14.00
N GLY A 113 1.41 -18.43 14.54
CA GLY A 113 2.00 -19.75 14.64
C GLY A 113 1.14 -20.63 15.55
N GLU A 114 0.26 -21.44 14.96
CA GLU A 114 -0.11 -22.73 15.52
C GLU A 114 0.66 -23.78 14.74
N GLY A 115 1.40 -24.60 15.49
CA GLY A 115 2.38 -25.55 14.96
C GLY A 115 1.77 -26.55 13.99
N GLY A 116 2.55 -26.85 12.96
CA GLY A 116 2.25 -27.88 11.97
C GLY A 116 3.42 -28.09 11.02
N GLY A 117 4.63 -28.26 11.57
CA GLY A 117 5.74 -28.76 10.78
C GLY A 117 5.52 -30.23 10.44
N LYS A 118 5.43 -30.53 9.13
CA LYS A 118 6.02 -31.72 8.52
C LYS A 118 6.45 -31.39 7.09
N GLN A 119 7.77 -31.31 6.91
CA GLN A 119 8.41 -31.61 5.64
C GLN A 119 8.33 -33.13 5.42
N GLU A 120 7.84 -33.55 4.25
CA GLU A 120 8.15 -34.83 3.60
C GLU A 120 7.97 -34.61 2.09
N VAL A 121 8.75 -35.09 1.13
CA VAL A 121 10.10 -35.69 1.02
C VAL A 121 10.46 -35.49 -0.48
N ARG A 122 11.75 -35.29 -0.81
CA ARG A 122 12.24 -35.36 -2.20
C ARG A 122 12.31 -36.83 -2.67
N THR A 123 11.78 -37.08 -3.85
CA THR A 123 12.15 -38.18 -4.77
C THR A 123 11.89 -37.61 -6.17
N GLY A 124 12.80 -37.52 -7.15
CA GLY A 124 13.97 -38.33 -7.49
C GLY A 124 13.68 -39.01 -8.84
N GLY A 125 14.40 -38.64 -9.91
CA GLY A 125 14.37 -39.25 -11.26
C GLY A 125 13.24 -38.75 -12.18
N GLU A 126 13.37 -38.62 -13.51
CA GLU A 126 14.30 -39.21 -14.47
C GLU A 126 14.54 -38.28 -15.68
N THR A 127 15.76 -38.38 -16.22
CA THR A 127 16.17 -38.06 -17.59
C THR A 127 15.35 -38.83 -18.62
N THR A 128 15.05 -38.19 -19.75
CA THR A 128 15.11 -38.84 -21.07
C THR A 128 15.56 -37.83 -22.10
#